data_AF-A0A3C2EE79-F1
#
_entry.id   AF-A0A3C2EE79-F1
#
_cell.length_a   1.000
_cell.length_b   1.000
_cell.length_c   1.000
_cell.angle_alpha   90.00
_cell.angle_beta   90.00
_cell.angle_gamma   90.00
#
_symmetry.space_group_name_H-M   'P 1'
#
loop_
_entity.id
_entity.type
_entity.pdbx_description
1 polymer ?
#
loop_
_entity_poly.entity_id
_entity_poly.type
_entity_poly.pdbx_seq_one_letter_code
_entity_poly.pdbx_strand_id
1 'polypeptide(L)'
;LPTDHFSETIKRKFPQIFDWLELQSINERVILALMILVSIINMVTALLILILERTRMIGILTALGASRVSIREVFLIQAGIIVLTGLVFGNLLGLSLCYLQDYFGFIKLDEASYYLSVAPIKIDFYKILLINVSTVVITMV
;
A
#
# COMPACT_ATOMS: atom_id res chain seq x y z
N LEU A 1 -28.38 46.81 -3.80
CA LEU A 1 -27.77 45.45 -3.91
C LEU A 1 -27.89 44.83 -2.52
N PRO A 2 -28.58 43.68 -2.35
CA PRO A 2 -28.76 43.08 -1.03
C PRO A 2 -27.40 42.59 -0.51
N THR A 3 -27.08 42.95 0.73
CA THR A 3 -25.80 42.71 1.44
C THR A 3 -25.71 41.31 2.09
N ASP A 4 -26.49 40.33 1.62
CA ASP A 4 -26.73 39.07 2.35
C ASP A 4 -26.07 37.83 1.70
N HIS A 5 -25.10 38.03 0.80
CA HIS A 5 -24.31 36.93 0.23
C HIS A 5 -22.95 36.83 0.93
N PHE A 6 -22.95 36.43 2.20
CA PHE A 6 -21.72 36.05 2.89
C PHE A 6 -21.32 34.63 2.45
N SER A 7 -20.19 34.50 1.77
CA SER A 7 -19.60 33.21 1.45
C SER A 7 -18.98 32.61 2.73
N GLU A 8 -19.74 31.86 3.50
CA GLU A 8 -19.21 31.10 4.63
C GLU A 8 -18.64 29.76 4.14
N THR A 9 -17.44 29.41 4.60
CA THR A 9 -16.83 28.11 4.29
C THR A 9 -17.69 26.99 4.86
N ILE A 10 -17.94 25.94 4.07
CA ILE A 10 -18.72 24.74 4.47
C ILE A 10 -18.17 24.13 5.77
N LYS A 11 -16.85 24.18 5.98
CA LYS A 11 -16.17 23.79 7.24
C LYS A 11 -16.69 24.52 8.47
N ARG A 12 -16.98 25.82 8.34
CA ARG A 12 -17.49 26.65 9.44
C ARG A 12 -19.00 26.46 9.65
N LYS A 13 -19.72 26.10 8.58
CA LYS A 13 -21.16 25.78 8.61
C LYS A 13 -21.45 24.41 9.23
N PHE A 14 -20.55 23.43 9.06
CA PHE A 14 -20.70 22.05 9.57
C PHE A 14 -19.46 21.55 10.33
N PRO A 15 -19.01 22.24 11.41
CA PRO A 15 -17.74 21.94 12.07
C PRO A 15 -17.66 20.49 12.58
N GLN A 16 -18.76 19.96 13.14
CA GLN A 16 -18.82 18.60 13.68
C GLN A 16 -18.46 17.51 12.65
N ILE A 17 -18.88 17.65 11.39
CA ILE A 17 -18.60 16.67 10.34
C ILE A 17 -17.13 16.73 9.94
N PHE A 18 -16.55 17.93 9.86
CA PHE A 18 -15.14 18.08 9.51
C PHE A 18 -14.22 17.64 10.65
N ASP A 19 -14.58 17.90 11.91
CA ASP A 19 -13.84 17.39 13.07
C ASP A 19 -13.85 15.86 13.11
N TRP A 20 -15.00 15.24 12.86
CA TRP A 20 -15.11 13.77 12.75
C TRP A 20 -14.30 13.21 11.57
N LEU A 21 -14.37 13.85 10.40
CA LEU A 21 -13.61 13.44 9.21
C LEU A 21 -12.10 13.60 9.40
N GLU A 22 -11.68 14.60 10.18
CA GLU A 22 -10.29 14.78 10.58
C GLU A 22 -9.83 13.62 11.50
N LEU A 23 -10.61 13.26 12.51
CA LEU A 23 -10.34 12.08 13.36
C LEU A 23 -10.25 10.79 12.53
N GLN A 24 -11.16 10.61 11.57
CA GLN A 24 -11.15 9.45 10.67
C GLN A 24 -9.88 9.41 9.82
N SER A 25 -9.45 10.55 9.28
CA SER A 25 -8.22 10.65 8.47
C SER A 25 -6.94 10.39 9.28
N ILE A 26 -6.96 10.66 10.59
CA ILE A 26 -5.87 10.32 11.50
C ILE A 26 -5.83 8.80 11.71
N ASN A 27 -6.97 8.18 11.99
CA ASN A 27 -7.08 6.73 12.18
C ASN A 27 -6.62 5.95 10.95
N GLU A 28 -7.05 6.36 9.75
CA GLU A 28 -6.59 5.79 8.48
C GLU A 28 -5.05 5.77 8.41
N ARG A 29 -4.42 6.92 8.69
CA ARG A 29 -2.97 7.09 8.60
C ARG A 29 -2.22 6.21 9.60
N VAL A 30 -2.74 6.09 10.83
CA VAL A 30 -2.15 5.24 11.88
C VAL A 30 -2.24 3.77 11.49
N ILE A 31 -3.40 3.30 11.02
CA ILE A 31 -3.59 1.90 10.62
C ILE A 31 -2.72 1.58 9.40
N LEU A 32 -2.68 2.44 8.39
CA LEU A 32 -1.81 2.27 7.21
C LEU A 32 -0.33 2.19 7.62
N ALA A 33 0.13 3.07 8.51
CA ALA A 33 1.51 3.06 8.98
C ALA A 33 1.85 1.74 9.71
N LEU A 34 0.95 1.24 10.54
CA LEU A 34 1.11 -0.03 11.23
C LEU A 34 1.15 -1.21 10.25
N MET A 35 0.26 -1.24 9.26
CA MET A 35 0.25 -2.28 8.23
C MET A 35 1.54 -2.30 7.40
N ILE A 36 2.06 -1.13 7.03
CA ILE A 36 3.34 -1.00 6.33
C ILE A 36 4.47 -1.56 7.20
N LEU A 37 4.52 -1.21 8.48
CA LEU A 37 5.54 -1.71 9.40
C LEU A 37 5.50 -3.24 9.50
N VAL A 38 4.32 -3.82 9.72
CA VAL A 38 4.14 -5.28 9.80
C VAL A 38 4.56 -5.95 8.49
N SER A 39 4.19 -5.35 7.35
CA SER A 39 4.55 -5.86 6.03
C SER A 39 6.05 -5.88 5.79
N ILE A 40 6.78 -4.82 6.18
CA ILE A 40 8.24 -4.75 6.04
C ILE A 40 8.91 -5.86 6.87
N ILE A 41 8.50 -6.03 8.13
CA ILE A 41 9.07 -7.09 9.00
C ILE A 41 8.84 -8.48 8.39
N ASN A 42 7.62 -8.74 7.90
CA ASN A 42 7.28 -10.01 7.28
C ASN A 42 8.14 -10.26 6.04
N MET A 43 8.30 -9.25 5.18
CA MET A 43 9.13 -9.32 3.98
C MET A 43 10.59 -9.63 4.31
N VAL A 44 11.19 -8.91 5.26
CA VAL A 44 12.57 -9.16 5.71
C VAL A 44 12.72 -10.59 6.23
N THR A 45 11.76 -11.07 7.00
CA THR A 45 11.79 -12.44 7.56
C THR A 45 11.72 -13.48 6.45
N ALA A 46 10.82 -13.31 5.48
CA ALA A 46 10.69 -14.22 4.33
C ALA A 46 11.97 -14.26 3.48
N LEU A 47 12.57 -13.09 3.21
CA LEU A 47 13.84 -13.00 2.47
C LEU A 47 15.00 -13.66 3.24
N LEU A 48 15.09 -13.44 4.55
CA LEU A 48 16.13 -14.07 5.38
C LEU A 48 16.02 -15.60 5.33
N ILE A 49 14.82 -16.16 5.49
CA ILE A 49 14.59 -17.60 5.40
C ILE A 49 15.03 -18.13 4.03
N LEU A 50 14.66 -17.44 2.95
CA LEU A 50 15.04 -17.82 1.59
C LEU A 50 16.56 -17.82 1.38
N ILE A 51 17.28 -16.86 1.97
CA ILE A 51 18.74 -16.81 1.92
C ILE A 51 19.34 -17.99 2.69
N LEU A 52 18.83 -18.28 3.89
CA LEU A 52 19.32 -19.37 4.74
C LEU A 52 19.16 -20.74 4.05
N GLU A 53 18.01 -21.00 3.42
CA GLU A 53 17.78 -22.24 2.66
C GLU A 53 18.77 -22.42 1.50
N ARG A 54 19.18 -21.33 0.86
CA ARG A 54 20.09 -21.34 -0.30
C ARG A 54 21.57 -21.25 0.10
N THR A 55 21.88 -21.03 1.38
CA THR A 55 23.26 -20.78 1.85
C THR A 55 24.21 -21.94 1.52
N ARG A 56 23.75 -23.19 1.56
CA ARG A 56 24.56 -24.36 1.17
C ARG A 56 25.00 -24.30 -0.29
N MET A 57 24.12 -23.89 -1.20
CA MET A 57 24.46 -23.72 -2.62
C MET A 57 25.46 -22.59 -2.84
N ILE A 58 25.33 -21.48 -2.09
CA ILE A 58 26.32 -20.38 -2.13
C ILE A 58 27.71 -20.90 -1.76
N GLY A 59 27.82 -21.73 -0.72
CA GLY A 59 29.08 -22.33 -0.29
C GLY A 59 29.75 -23.16 -1.38
N ILE A 60 28.95 -23.96 -2.12
CA ILE A 60 29.44 -24.76 -3.25
C ILE A 60 29.89 -23.85 -4.41
N LEU A 61 29.08 -22.86 -4.77
CA LEU A 61 29.43 -21.90 -5.84
C LEU A 61 30.71 -21.12 -5.51
N THR A 62 30.87 -20.71 -4.26
CA THR A 62 32.06 -20.00 -3.80
C THR A 62 33.30 -20.90 -3.86
N ALA A 63 33.17 -22.19 -3.49
CA ALA A 63 34.26 -23.17 -3.59
C ALA A 63 34.67 -23.45 -5.05
N LEU A 64 33.74 -23.33 -6.00
CA LEU A 64 34.00 -23.43 -7.44
C LEU A 64 34.57 -22.14 -8.05
N GLY A 65 34.79 -21.09 -7.24
CA GLY A 65 35.41 -19.83 -7.68
C GLY A 65 34.42 -18.72 -8.06
N ALA A 66 33.13 -18.83 -7.71
CA ALA A 66 32.17 -17.77 -7.96
C ALA A 66 32.53 -16.48 -7.21
N SER A 67 32.42 -15.35 -7.90
CA SER A 67 32.67 -14.03 -7.32
C SER A 67 31.53 -13.61 -6.39
N ARG A 68 31.84 -12.78 -5.39
CA ARG A 68 30.84 -12.20 -4.46
C ARG A 68 29.75 -11.40 -5.19
N VAL A 69 30.08 -10.82 -6.34
CA VAL A 69 29.14 -10.05 -7.18
C VAL A 69 28.11 -10.97 -7.81
N SER A 70 28.53 -12.09 -8.39
CA SER A 70 27.63 -13.07 -9.01
C SER A 70 26.64 -13.64 -7.99
N ILE A 71 27.09 -13.90 -6.76
CA ILE A 71 26.22 -14.37 -5.67
C ILE A 71 25.17 -13.30 -5.33
N ARG A 72 25.57 -12.03 -5.20
CA ARG A 72 24.66 -10.92 -4.92
C ARG A 72 23.61 -10.74 -6.02
N GLU A 73 23.99 -10.84 -7.29
CA GLU A 73 23.08 -10.71 -8.42
C GLU A 73 21.98 -11.77 -8.40
N VAL A 74 22.32 -13.03 -8.08
CA VAL A 74 21.33 -14.11 -7.95
C VAL A 74 20.28 -13.78 -6.89
N PHE A 75 20.71 -13.23 -5.74
CA PHE A 75 19.76 -12.82 -4.68
C PHE A 75 18.89 -11.63 -5.09
N LEU A 76 19.46 -10.63 -5.75
CA LEU A 76 18.71 -9.47 -6.23
C LEU A 76 17.65 -9.88 -7.27
N ILE A 77 17.99 -10.80 -8.17
CA ILE A 77 17.05 -11.34 -9.16
C ILE A 77 15.92 -12.11 -8.45
N GLN A 78 16.26 -12.98 -7.48
CA GLN A 78 15.26 -13.75 -6.75
C GLN A 78 14.32 -12.86 -5.93
N ALA A 79 14.86 -11.87 -5.23
CA ALA A 79 14.07 -10.87 -4.50
C ALA A 79 13.17 -10.08 -5.45
N GLY A 80 13.70 -9.64 -6.60
CA GLY A 80 12.94 -8.96 -7.64
C GLY A 80 11.77 -9.79 -8.18
N ILE A 81 11.96 -11.08 -8.43
CA ILE A 81 10.89 -11.97 -8.90
C ILE A 81 9.77 -12.08 -7.86
N ILE A 82 10.12 -12.21 -6.57
CA ILE A 82 9.14 -12.31 -5.47
C ILE A 82 8.35 -11.01 -5.35
N VAL A 83 9.04 -9.87 -5.39
CA VAL A 83 8.38 -8.55 -5.33
C VAL A 83 7.47 -8.33 -6.53
N LEU A 84 7.96 -8.57 -7.74
CA LEU A 84 7.18 -8.34 -8.97
C LEU A 84 5.93 -9.22 -9.01
N THR A 85 6.06 -10.50 -8.68
CA THR A 85 4.89 -11.40 -8.61
C THR A 85 3.91 -10.94 -7.53
N GLY A 86 4.39 -10.61 -6.34
CA GLY A 86 3.58 -10.05 -5.25
C GLY A 86 2.86 -8.75 -5.64
N LEU A 87 3.54 -7.84 -6.33
CA LEU A 87 2.94 -6.58 -6.82
C LEU A 87 1.87 -6.86 -7.87
N VAL A 88 2.11 -7.74 -8.84
CA VAL A 88 1.11 -8.06 -9.87
C VAL A 88 -0.16 -8.63 -9.22
N PHE A 89 -0.03 -9.65 -8.37
CA PHE A 89 -1.20 -10.24 -7.69
C PHE A 89 -1.86 -9.28 -6.70
N GLY A 90 -1.07 -8.51 -5.96
CA GLY A 90 -1.58 -7.52 -5.00
C GLY A 90 -2.35 -6.39 -5.66
N ASN A 91 -1.83 -5.81 -6.75
CA ASN A 91 -2.53 -4.79 -7.52
C ASN A 91 -3.78 -5.37 -8.20
N LEU A 92 -3.69 -6.59 -8.75
CA LEU A 92 -4.84 -7.23 -9.38
C LEU A 92 -5.97 -7.44 -8.36
N LEU A 93 -5.68 -7.97 -7.17
CA LEU A 93 -6.67 -8.14 -6.12
C LEU A 93 -7.19 -6.80 -5.58
N GLY A 94 -6.30 -5.86 -5.27
CA GLY A 94 -6.67 -4.56 -4.70
C GLY A 94 -7.54 -3.73 -5.66
N LEU A 95 -7.12 -3.62 -6.92
CA LEU A 95 -7.88 -2.89 -7.94
C LEU A 95 -9.20 -3.59 -8.26
N SER A 96 -9.22 -4.93 -8.33
CA SER A 96 -10.46 -5.68 -8.56
C SER A 96 -11.47 -5.42 -7.44
N LEU A 97 -11.02 -5.40 -6.18
CA LEU A 97 -11.88 -5.07 -5.05
C LEU A 97 -12.39 -3.62 -5.13
N CYS A 98 -11.54 -2.67 -5.53
CA CYS A 98 -11.95 -1.28 -5.72
C CYS A 98 -13.03 -1.14 -6.81
N TYR A 99 -12.83 -1.74 -7.98
CA TYR A 99 -13.83 -1.72 -9.05
C TYR A 99 -15.11 -2.45 -8.64
N LEU A 100 -15.00 -3.59 -7.97
CA LEU A 100 -16.16 -4.35 -7.52
C LEU A 100 -17.00 -3.53 -6.54
N GLN A 101 -16.37 -2.82 -5.59
CA GLN A 101 -17.07 -1.93 -4.67
C GLN A 101 -17.69 -0.72 -5.38
N ASP A 102 -17.05 -0.17 -6.42
CA ASP A 102 -17.60 0.94 -7.20
C ASP A 102 -18.87 0.53 -7.99
N TYR A 103 -18.88 -0.66 -8.60
CA TYR A 103 -20.02 -1.16 -9.37
C TYR A 103 -21.16 -1.72 -8.50
N PHE A 104 -20.85 -2.49 -7.46
CA PHE A 104 -21.86 -3.22 -6.68
C PHE A 104 -22.21 -2.55 -5.35
N GLY A 105 -21.37 -1.64 -4.82
CA GLY A 105 -21.62 -0.94 -3.57
C GLY A 105 -21.80 -1.88 -2.36
N PHE A 106 -20.96 -2.91 -2.25
CA PHE A 106 -21.05 -3.93 -1.19
C PHE A 106 -20.94 -3.33 0.22
N ILE A 107 -20.03 -2.38 0.41
CA ILE A 107 -19.87 -1.60 1.64
C ILE A 107 -20.80 -0.39 1.56
N LYS A 108 -21.97 -0.53 2.18
CA LYS A 108 -22.92 0.55 2.40
C LYS A 108 -22.62 1.21 3.74
N LEU A 109 -22.72 2.52 3.74
CA LEU A 109 -22.58 3.32 4.95
C LEU A 109 -24.00 3.62 5.48
N ASP A 110 -24.16 3.61 6.80
CA ASP A 110 -25.42 4.03 7.40
C ASP A 110 -25.58 5.54 7.15
N GLU A 111 -26.55 5.91 6.31
CA GLU A 111 -26.80 7.29 5.89
C GLU A 111 -27.05 8.22 7.10
N ALA A 112 -27.61 7.68 8.19
CA ALA A 112 -27.85 8.44 9.42
C ALA A 112 -26.56 8.81 10.17
N SER A 113 -25.51 7.99 10.02
CA SER A 113 -24.23 8.16 10.74
C SER A 113 -23.13 8.78 9.87
N TYR A 114 -23.15 8.50 8.56
CA TYR A 114 -22.07 8.85 7.63
C TYR A 114 -22.49 9.83 6.53
N TYR A 115 -23.78 10.19 6.45
CA TYR A 115 -24.35 11.13 5.46
C TYR A 115 -24.04 10.78 3.99
N LEU A 116 -23.57 9.56 3.75
CA LEU A 116 -23.22 8.97 2.46
C LEU A 116 -23.83 7.57 2.44
N SER A 117 -24.39 7.18 1.31
CA SER A 117 -25.02 5.87 1.11
C SER A 117 -24.00 4.77 0.76
N VAL A 118 -22.92 5.15 0.07
CA VAL A 118 -21.83 4.26 -0.35
C VAL A 118 -20.50 4.99 -0.18
N ALA A 119 -19.46 4.26 0.23
CA ALA A 119 -18.10 4.78 0.31
C ALA A 119 -17.58 5.07 -1.12
N PRO A 120 -17.36 6.34 -1.52
CA PRO A 120 -16.91 6.67 -2.86
C PRO A 120 -15.45 6.25 -3.04
N ILE A 121 -15.17 5.52 -4.13
CA ILE A 121 -13.81 5.09 -4.45
C ILE A 121 -13.21 6.04 -5.47
N LYS A 122 -12.06 6.61 -5.12
CA LYS A 122 -11.25 7.39 -6.05
C LYS A 122 -9.91 6.69 -6.27
N ILE A 123 -9.77 6.07 -7.43
CA ILE A 123 -8.52 5.44 -7.84
C ILE A 123 -7.58 6.53 -8.37
N ASP A 124 -6.51 6.77 -7.61
CA ASP A 124 -5.44 7.69 -8.01
C ASP A 124 -4.24 6.89 -8.52
N PHE A 125 -4.11 6.81 -9.84
CA PHE A 125 -3.03 6.05 -10.49
C PHE A 125 -1.64 6.56 -10.10
N TYR A 126 -1.49 7.85 -9.80
CA TYR A 126 -0.20 8.41 -9.40
C TYR A 126 0.25 7.85 -8.04
N LYS A 127 -0.68 7.75 -7.07
CA LYS A 127 -0.38 7.15 -5.76
C LYS A 127 -0.05 5.67 -5.86
N ILE A 128 -0.79 4.92 -6.67
CA ILE A 128 -0.55 3.49 -6.90
C ILE A 128 0.84 3.30 -7.52
N LEU A 129 1.18 4.09 -8.54
CA LEU A 129 2.49 4.03 -9.18
C LEU A 129 3.62 4.35 -8.18
N LEU A 130 3.46 5.41 -7.38
CA LEU A 130 4.45 5.82 -6.38
C LEU A 130 4.70 4.72 -5.35
N ILE A 131 3.64 4.08 -4.85
CA ILE A 131 3.75 2.96 -3.91
C ILE A 131 4.51 1.79 -4.56
N ASN A 132 4.11 1.36 -5.77
CA ASN A 132 4.76 0.26 -6.47
C ASN A 132 6.26 0.52 -6.69
N VAL A 133 6.61 1.72 -7.16
CA VAL A 133 8.00 2.12 -7.38
C VAL A 133 8.77 2.14 -6.06
N SER A 134 8.19 2.72 -4.99
CA SER A 134 8.84 2.76 -3.69
C SER A 134 9.13 1.36 -3.12
N THR A 135 8.20 0.41 -3.28
CA THR A 135 8.38 -0.97 -2.82
C THR A 135 9.53 -1.67 -3.56
N VAL A 136 9.62 -1.50 -4.88
CA VAL A 136 10.71 -2.08 -5.68
C VAL A 136 12.05 -1.46 -5.27
N VAL A 137 12.12 -0.14 -5.12
CA VAL A 137 13.34 0.56 -4.71
C VAL A 137 13.79 0.11 -3.32
N ILE A 138 12.90 0.08 -2.33
CA ILE A 138 13.23 -0.32 -0.96
C ILE A 138 13.73 -1.76 -0.89
N THR A 139 13.21 -2.66 -1.73
CA THR A 139 13.61 -4.07 -1.71
C THR A 139 14.91 -4.34 -2.46
N MET A 140 15.24 -3.50 -3.47
CA MET A 140 16.41 -3.69 -4.31
C MET A 140 17.67 -2.99 -3.78
N VAL A 141 17.49 -2.04 -2.85
CA VAL A 141 18.56 -1.33 -2.11
C VAL A 141 19.04 -2.18 -0.94
#